data_AF-A0A7S0F6M1-F1
#
_entry.id   AF-A0A7S0F6M1-F1
#
_cell.length_a   1.000
_cell.length_b   1.000
_cell.length_c   1.000
_cell.angle_alpha   90.00
_cell.angle_beta   90.00
_cell.angle_gamma   90.00
#
_symmetry.space_group_name_H-M   'P 1'
#
loop_
_entity.id
_entity.type
_entity.pdbx_description
1 polymer ?
#
loop_
_entity_poly.entity_id
_entity_poly.type
_entity_poly.pdbx_seq_one_letter_code
_entity_poly.pdbx_strand_id
1 'polypeptide(L)'
;AGGSILQGVLRVGDEVEVRPGIVTKHEDGNGNTTMLCSPIYSRISSLYAEQNDLQFAVPGGLIGVGTRIDPTLTRADRLVGQVLGLKGKLPDVFCEIEISYYLLRRLLGVKTSDGGKQAKVQKLTKNEILMVNIGSTATGGPVIAVK
;
A
#
# COMPACT_ATOMS: atom_id res chain seq x y z
N ALA A 1 -2.49 13.74 6.56
CA ALA A 1 -2.06 12.83 5.48
C ALA A 1 -2.95 13.10 4.27
N GLY A 2 -2.41 13.01 3.05
CA GLY A 2 -3.20 13.21 1.82
C GLY A 2 -3.49 11.87 1.16
N GLY A 3 -4.68 11.72 0.57
CA GLY A 3 -5.05 10.50 -0.15
C GLY A 3 -6.27 10.70 -1.04
N SER A 4 -6.53 9.72 -1.89
CA SER A 4 -7.71 9.70 -2.75
C SER A 4 -8.73 8.71 -2.21
N ILE A 5 -9.99 9.14 -2.19
CA ILE A 5 -11.11 8.30 -1.74
C ILE A 5 -11.63 7.54 -2.97
N LEU A 6 -11.53 6.21 -2.93
CA LEU A 6 -12.03 5.34 -3.99
C LEU A 6 -13.54 5.06 -3.86
N GLN A 7 -14.04 4.90 -2.64
CA GLN A 7 -15.42 4.55 -2.36
C GLN A 7 -15.86 5.03 -0.97
N GLY A 8 -17.17 5.21 -0.78
CA GLY A 8 -17.77 5.64 0.49
C GLY A 8 -17.70 7.15 0.72
N VAL A 9 -18.07 7.59 1.91
CA VAL A 9 -18.03 9.01 2.32
C VAL A 9 -17.39 9.08 3.70
N LEU A 10 -16.40 9.95 3.86
CA LEU A 10 -15.77 10.22 5.16
C LEU A 10 -16.34 11.49 5.76
N ARG A 11 -16.56 11.52 7.08
CA ARG A 11 -17.05 12.69 7.80
C ARG A 11 -16.10 13.07 8.93
N VAL A 12 -16.07 14.36 9.26
CA VAL A 12 -15.34 14.83 10.44
C VAL A 12 -15.92 14.18 11.69
N GLY A 13 -15.06 13.62 12.54
CA GLY A 13 -15.45 12.90 13.75
C GLY A 13 -15.52 11.38 13.61
N ASP A 14 -15.45 10.82 12.39
CA ASP A 14 -15.49 9.38 12.18
C ASP A 14 -14.27 8.66 12.80
N GLU A 15 -14.52 7.46 13.33
CA GLU A 15 -13.45 6.53 13.76
C GLU A 15 -12.93 5.74 12.56
N VAL A 16 -11.64 5.88 12.33
CA VAL A 16 -10.93 5.28 11.20
C VAL A 16 -9.85 4.34 11.68
N GLU A 17 -9.52 3.37 10.82
CA GLU A 17 -8.38 2.51 10.97
C GLU A 17 -7.47 2.62 9.75
N VAL A 18 -6.17 2.46 9.98
CA VAL A 18 -5.14 2.40 8.94
C VAL A 18 -4.54 1.01 8.94
N ARG A 19 -4.61 0.33 7.79
CA ARG A 19 -4.04 -1.01 7.56
C ARG A 19 -3.07 -0.98 6.38
N PRO A 20 -1.98 -1.78 6.40
CA PRO A 20 -1.56 -2.72 7.45
C PRO A 20 -1.15 -2.10 8.80
N GLY A 21 -0.90 -0.78 8.85
CA GLY A 21 -0.53 -0.08 10.07
C GLY A 21 0.96 -0.26 10.42
N ILE A 22 1.26 -0.53 11.68
CA ILE A 22 2.63 -0.73 12.15
C ILE A 22 3.02 -2.18 11.86
N VAL A 23 4.03 -2.34 11.00
CA VAL A 23 4.61 -3.65 10.67
C VAL A 23 5.85 -3.85 11.52
N THR A 24 5.82 -4.83 12.41
CA THR A 24 6.95 -5.24 13.24
C THR A 24 7.43 -6.60 12.77
N LYS A 25 8.74 -6.71 12.47
CA LYS A 25 9.36 -8.01 12.21
C LYS A 25 9.75 -8.62 13.55
N HIS A 26 9.21 -9.78 13.85
CA HIS A 26 9.61 -10.57 15.00
C HIS A 26 10.37 -11.80 14.51
N GLU A 27 11.65 -11.89 14.86
CA GLU A 27 12.44 -13.08 14.62
C GLU A 27 12.18 -14.06 15.76
N ASP A 28 11.63 -15.22 15.43
CA ASP A 28 11.48 -16.29 16.39
C ASP A 28 12.82 -17.01 16.57
N GLY A 29 13.05 -17.62 17.75
CA GLY A 29 14.33 -18.25 18.11
C GLY A 29 14.84 -19.36 17.17
N ASN A 30 14.00 -19.81 16.24
CA ASN A 30 14.32 -20.78 15.18
C ASN A 30 14.73 -20.13 13.84
N GLY A 31 14.92 -18.81 13.78
CA GLY A 31 15.32 -18.09 12.55
C GLY A 31 14.17 -17.79 11.59
N ASN A 32 12.92 -18.01 11.99
CA ASN A 32 11.74 -17.64 11.21
C ASN A 32 11.35 -16.19 11.49
N THR A 33 11.33 -15.34 10.46
CA THR A 33 10.83 -13.96 10.55
C THR A 33 9.33 -13.94 10.41
N THR A 34 8.61 -13.71 11.50
CA THR A 34 7.16 -13.46 11.47
C THR A 34 6.90 -11.96 11.37
N MET A 35 5.92 -11.57 10.56
CA MET A 35 5.50 -10.17 10.46
C MET A 35 4.23 -9.97 11.26
N LEU A 36 4.30 -9.12 12.27
CA LEU A 36 3.14 -8.67 13.03
C LEU A 36 2.67 -7.33 12.48
N CYS A 37 1.48 -7.31 11.90
CA CYS A 37 0.82 -6.10 11.41
C CYS A 37 -0.21 -5.63 12.43
N SER A 38 0.02 -4.49 13.06
CA SER A 38 -0.90 -3.88 14.02
C SER A 38 -1.61 -2.67 13.39
N PRO A 39 -2.95 -2.70 13.23
CA PRO A 39 -3.69 -1.58 12.68
C PRO A 39 -3.61 -0.35 13.59
N ILE A 40 -3.58 0.83 12.99
CA ILE A 40 -3.60 2.10 13.74
C ILE A 40 -5.03 2.62 13.76
N TYR A 41 -5.60 2.80 14.95
CA TYR A 41 -6.90 3.42 15.12
C TYR A 41 -6.75 4.91 15.37
N SER A 42 -7.61 5.71 14.74
CA SER A 42 -7.64 7.15 14.94
C SER A 42 -9.03 7.73 14.69
N ARG A 43 -9.15 9.04 14.85
CA ARG A 43 -10.36 9.82 14.55
C ARG A 43 -10.03 10.95 13.60
N ILE A 44 -10.93 11.21 12.65
CA ILE A 44 -10.81 12.34 11.73
C ILE A 44 -11.06 13.65 12.49
N SER A 45 -10.07 14.54 12.50
CA SER A 45 -10.16 15.87 13.10
C SER A 45 -10.66 16.92 12.11
N SER A 46 -10.26 16.82 10.86
CA SER A 46 -10.55 17.81 9.81
C SER A 46 -10.38 17.18 8.43
N LEU A 47 -11.08 17.73 7.45
CA LEU A 47 -10.97 17.34 6.04
C LEU A 47 -10.69 18.61 5.23
N TYR A 48 -9.69 18.55 4.36
CA TYR A 48 -9.26 19.67 3.52
C TYR A 48 -9.27 19.28 2.05
N ALA A 49 -9.86 20.14 1.21
CA ALA A 49 -9.62 20.14 -0.23
C ALA A 49 -9.02 21.49 -0.61
N GLU A 50 -7.74 21.48 -0.97
CA GLU A 50 -6.94 22.69 -1.19
C GLU A 50 -6.95 23.61 0.05
N GLN A 51 -7.59 24.79 -0.06
CA GLN A 51 -7.71 25.77 1.01
C GLN A 51 -9.07 25.72 1.73
N ASN A 52 -9.96 24.79 1.35
CA ASN A 52 -11.31 24.72 1.87
C ASN A 52 -11.44 23.65 2.95
N ASP A 53 -12.04 24.02 4.08
CA ASP A 53 -12.51 23.10 5.10
C ASP A 53 -13.76 22.35 4.62
N LEU A 54 -13.79 21.03 4.78
CA LEU A 54 -14.91 20.17 4.42
C LEU A 54 -15.49 19.47 5.65
N GLN A 55 -16.83 19.35 5.71
CA GLN A 55 -17.48 18.52 6.75
C GLN A 55 -17.56 17.05 6.36
N PHE A 56 -17.60 16.77 5.05
CA PHE A 56 -17.60 15.43 4.50
C PHE A 56 -16.79 15.40 3.20
N ALA A 57 -16.22 14.24 2.88
CA ALA A 57 -15.46 14.01 1.67
C ALA A 57 -16.08 12.85 0.88
N VAL A 58 -16.28 13.09 -0.42
CA VAL A 58 -16.85 12.13 -1.37
C VAL A 58 -15.75 11.46 -2.19
N PRO A 59 -16.03 10.33 -2.87
CA PRO A 59 -15.08 9.70 -3.76
C PRO A 59 -14.72 10.61 -4.93
N GLY A 60 -13.46 10.54 -5.35
CA GLY A 60 -12.92 11.36 -6.43
C GLY A 60 -12.15 12.59 -5.94
N GLY A 61 -10.92 12.73 -6.42
CA GLY A 61 -10.02 13.82 -6.03
C GLY A 61 -9.01 13.43 -4.95
N LEU A 62 -8.25 14.44 -4.49
CA LEU A 62 -7.24 14.30 -3.45
C LEU A 62 -7.66 15.14 -2.24
N ILE A 63 -7.85 14.47 -1.11
CA ILE A 63 -8.34 15.07 0.13
C ILE A 63 -7.25 14.96 1.19
N GLY A 64 -6.99 16.08 1.87
CA GLY A 64 -6.21 16.13 3.08
C GLY A 64 -7.04 15.65 4.26
N VAL A 65 -6.73 14.49 4.80
CA VAL A 65 -7.39 13.95 6.00
C VAL A 65 -6.52 14.27 7.22
N GLY A 66 -7.03 15.15 8.07
CA GLY A 66 -6.50 15.41 9.40
C GLY A 66 -6.96 14.30 10.35
N THR A 67 -6.00 13.61 10.97
CA THR A 67 -6.28 12.53 11.94
C THR A 67 -5.50 12.79 13.22
N ARG A 68 -5.96 12.18 14.32
CA ARG A 68 -5.26 12.21 15.62
C ARG A 68 -4.17 11.13 15.73
N ILE A 69 -3.47 10.83 14.63
CA ILE A 69 -2.35 9.90 14.62
C ILE A 69 -1.10 10.64 15.14
N ASP A 70 -0.22 9.91 15.83
CA ASP A 70 1.06 10.45 16.28
C ASP A 70 1.89 10.97 15.07
N PRO A 71 2.32 12.25 15.07
CA PRO A 71 3.11 12.82 13.98
C PRO A 71 4.41 12.06 13.66
N THR A 72 4.96 11.31 14.61
CA THR A 72 6.16 10.46 14.40
C THR A 72 5.89 9.29 13.45
N LEU A 73 4.65 8.79 13.40
CA LEU A 73 4.22 7.74 12.49
C LEU A 73 3.99 8.27 11.07
N THR A 74 3.59 9.53 10.92
CA THR A 74 3.33 10.17 9.62
C THR A 74 4.57 10.83 9.00
N ARG A 75 5.68 10.96 9.75
CA ARG A 75 6.90 11.63 9.30
C ARG A 75 7.58 10.86 8.16
N ALA A 76 8.16 11.59 7.20
CA ALA A 76 8.97 11.03 6.11
C ALA A 76 8.24 9.95 5.31
N ASP A 77 6.97 10.19 4.98
CA ASP A 77 6.20 9.35 4.06
C ASP A 77 6.01 7.90 4.51
N ARG A 78 6.15 7.61 5.81
CA ARG A 78 6.01 6.27 6.39
C ARG A 78 4.64 5.62 6.20
N LEU A 79 3.60 6.41 5.98
CA LEU A 79 2.25 5.91 5.71
C LEU A 79 1.91 5.84 4.21
N VAL A 80 2.90 5.98 3.31
CA VAL A 80 2.66 5.79 1.88
C VAL A 80 2.25 4.35 1.60
N GLY A 81 1.23 4.21 0.74
CA GLY A 81 0.69 2.90 0.36
C GLY A 81 -0.13 2.21 1.43
N GLN A 82 -0.48 2.90 2.52
CA GLN A 82 -1.42 2.38 3.52
C GLN A 82 -2.87 2.65 3.08
N VAL A 83 -3.78 1.81 3.54
CA VAL A 83 -5.22 1.94 3.29
C VAL A 83 -5.89 2.47 4.55
N LEU A 84 -6.67 3.55 4.40
CA LEU A 84 -7.48 4.13 5.47
C LEU A 84 -8.95 3.82 5.20
N GLY A 85 -9.68 3.41 6.23
CA GLY A 85 -11.12 3.16 6.15
C GLY A 85 -11.80 3.33 7.49
N LEU A 86 -13.13 3.22 7.49
CA LEU A 86 -13.90 3.19 8.72
C LEU A 86 -13.53 1.96 9.55
N LYS A 87 -13.54 2.12 10.86
CA LYS A 87 -13.21 1.06 11.81
C LYS A 87 -14.01 -0.23 11.54
N GLY A 88 -13.30 -1.34 11.32
CA GLY A 88 -13.90 -2.66 11.10
C GLY A 88 -14.49 -2.86 9.69
N LYS A 89 -14.24 -1.94 8.76
CA LYS A 89 -14.70 -2.04 7.37
C LYS A 89 -13.56 -2.33 6.39
N LEU A 90 -12.30 -2.27 6.83
CA LEU A 90 -11.19 -2.61 5.96
C LEU A 90 -11.02 -4.13 5.80
N PRO A 91 -10.53 -4.58 4.63
CA PRO A 91 -10.21 -5.97 4.38
C PRO A 91 -9.06 -6.46 5.28
N ASP A 92 -8.88 -7.77 5.32
CA ASP A 92 -7.82 -8.43 6.06
C ASP A 92 -6.44 -8.17 5.43
N VAL A 93 -5.41 -8.26 6.26
CA VAL A 93 -4.01 -8.05 5.87
C VAL A 93 -3.37 -9.41 5.63
N PHE A 94 -2.80 -9.60 4.45
CA PHE A 94 -2.14 -10.84 4.05
C PHE A 94 -0.64 -10.62 3.87
N CYS A 95 0.18 -11.55 4.36
CA CYS A 95 1.63 -11.58 4.13
C CYS A 95 2.02 -12.43 2.92
N GLU A 96 1.15 -13.36 2.52
CA GLU A 96 1.31 -14.25 1.38
C GLU A 96 0.09 -14.12 0.47
N ILE A 97 0.33 -14.08 -0.84
CA ILE A 97 -0.72 -13.90 -1.85
C ILE A 97 -0.51 -14.86 -3.02
N GLU A 98 -1.60 -15.32 -3.59
CA GLU A 98 -1.61 -16.03 -4.87
C GLU A 98 -2.01 -15.05 -5.98
N ILE A 99 -1.19 -14.95 -7.04
CA ILE A 99 -1.41 -13.99 -8.13
C ILE A 99 -1.54 -14.71 -9.48
N SER A 100 -2.52 -14.28 -10.27
CA SER A 100 -2.57 -14.58 -11.70
C SER A 100 -1.79 -13.51 -12.45
N TYR A 101 -0.82 -13.91 -13.27
CA TYR A 101 0.08 -12.98 -13.94
C TYR A 101 0.14 -13.22 -15.45
N TYR A 102 0.38 -12.13 -16.19
CA TYR A 102 0.69 -12.15 -17.61
C TYR A 102 1.98 -11.37 -17.86
N LEU A 103 2.96 -12.01 -18.48
CA LEU A 103 4.21 -11.35 -18.83
C LEU A 103 4.05 -10.62 -20.17
N LEU A 104 4.53 -9.38 -20.22
CA LEU A 104 4.65 -8.64 -21.48
C LEU A 104 5.63 -9.36 -22.42
N ARG A 105 5.43 -9.21 -23.73
CA ARG A 105 6.29 -9.89 -24.72
C ARG A 105 7.70 -9.32 -24.78
N ARG A 106 7.88 -8.06 -24.38
CA ARG A 106 9.13 -7.28 -24.51
C ARG A 106 9.27 -6.36 -23.31
N LEU A 107 10.51 -6.11 -22.91
CA LEU A 107 10.82 -5.13 -21.86
C LEU A 107 10.55 -3.71 -22.36
N LEU A 108 9.88 -2.93 -21.53
CA LEU A 108 9.57 -1.52 -21.77
C LEU A 108 10.54 -0.64 -20.99
N GLY A 109 10.98 0.49 -21.58
CA GLY A 109 11.83 1.46 -20.90
C GLY A 109 13.33 1.11 -20.84
N VAL A 110 13.73 -0.09 -21.29
CA VAL A 110 15.15 -0.46 -21.40
C VAL A 110 15.72 0.12 -22.70
N LYS A 111 16.63 1.08 -22.58
CA LYS A 111 17.45 1.53 -23.71
C LYS A 111 18.56 0.51 -23.93
N THR A 112 18.41 -0.35 -24.93
CA THR A 112 19.56 -1.09 -25.46
C THR A 112 20.45 -0.09 -26.21
N SER A 113 21.76 -0.12 -25.89
CA SER A 113 22.77 0.81 -26.44
C SER A 113 22.87 0.76 -27.96
N ASP A 114 22.44 -0.35 -28.57
CA ASP A 114 22.31 -0.52 -30.00
C ASP A 114 20.83 -0.71 -30.32
N GLY A 115 20.33 -0.06 -31.38
CA GLY A 115 18.93 -0.12 -31.87
C GLY A 115 18.38 -1.50 -32.25
N GLY A 116 18.95 -2.57 -31.70
CA GLY A 116 18.49 -3.94 -31.73
C GLY A 116 17.23 -4.19 -30.90
N LYS A 117 16.51 -5.23 -31.33
CA LYS A 117 15.21 -5.69 -30.85
C LYS A 117 15.15 -5.72 -29.32
N GLN A 118 14.11 -5.07 -28.75
CA GLN A 118 13.79 -5.10 -27.32
C GLN A 118 13.92 -6.52 -26.74
N ALA A 119 14.62 -6.64 -25.62
CA ALA A 119 14.85 -7.91 -24.95
C ALA A 119 13.53 -8.60 -24.53
N LYS A 120 13.48 -9.92 -24.76
CA LYS A 120 12.32 -10.77 -24.44
C LYS A 120 12.26 -11.01 -22.93
N VAL A 121 11.06 -10.93 -22.36
CA VAL A 121 10.84 -11.18 -20.93
C VAL A 121 11.01 -12.67 -20.62
N GLN A 122 11.82 -12.99 -19.61
CA GLN A 122 12.02 -14.36 -19.12
C GLN A 122 10.87 -14.77 -18.18
N LYS A 123 10.64 -16.08 -18.05
CA LYS A 123 9.65 -16.59 -17.09
C LYS A 123 10.18 -16.42 -15.66
N LEU A 124 9.25 -16.23 -14.72
CA LEU A 124 9.55 -16.10 -13.29
C LEU A 124 10.19 -17.38 -12.76
N THR A 125 11.19 -17.23 -11.89
CA THR A 125 11.88 -18.33 -11.24
C THR A 125 11.60 -18.36 -9.73
N LYS A 126 11.65 -19.57 -9.14
CA LYS A 126 11.48 -19.72 -7.69
C LYS A 126 12.63 -19.01 -6.96
N ASN A 127 12.33 -18.38 -5.82
CA ASN A 127 13.22 -17.56 -4.99
C ASN A 127 13.69 -16.25 -5.64
N GLU A 128 13.13 -15.86 -6.78
CA GLU A 128 13.37 -14.54 -7.36
C GLU A 128 12.66 -13.47 -6.53
N ILE A 129 13.36 -12.38 -6.18
CA ILE A 129 12.77 -11.26 -5.45
C ILE A 129 12.14 -10.30 -6.47
N LEU A 130 10.83 -10.17 -6.41
CA LEU A 130 10.07 -9.27 -7.28
C LEU A 130 9.53 -8.09 -6.48
N MET A 131 9.52 -6.92 -7.10
CA MET A 131 8.77 -5.78 -6.59
C MET A 131 7.34 -5.86 -7.11
N VAL A 132 6.39 -6.02 -6.19
CA VAL A 132 4.96 -6.11 -6.48
C VAL A 132 4.30 -4.81 -6.03
N ASN A 133 3.60 -4.17 -6.97
CA ASN A 133 2.79 -2.99 -6.71
C ASN A 133 1.31 -3.41 -6.66
N ILE A 134 0.70 -3.31 -5.49
CA ILE A 134 -0.71 -3.64 -5.26
C ILE A 134 -1.43 -2.36 -4.85
N GLY A 135 -2.24 -1.81 -5.75
CA GLY A 135 -2.85 -0.49 -5.55
C GLY A 135 -1.75 0.57 -5.37
N SER A 136 -1.68 1.17 -4.18
CA SER A 136 -0.65 2.15 -3.82
C SER A 136 0.47 1.57 -2.96
N THR A 137 0.40 0.29 -2.59
CA THR A 137 1.41 -0.40 -1.78
C THR A 137 2.47 -1.01 -2.70
N ALA A 138 3.74 -0.69 -2.47
CA ALA A 138 4.87 -1.33 -3.13
C ALA A 138 5.60 -2.22 -2.13
N THR A 139 5.76 -3.51 -2.44
CA THR A 139 6.46 -4.46 -1.57
C THR A 139 7.35 -5.39 -2.37
N GLY A 140 8.51 -5.72 -1.82
CA GLY A 140 9.42 -6.72 -2.37
C GLY A 140 9.16 -8.08 -1.73
N GLY A 141 9.03 -9.14 -2.52
CA GLY A 141 8.80 -10.49 -2.01
C GLY A 141 9.43 -11.58 -2.88
N PRO A 142 9.88 -12.70 -2.28
CA PRO A 142 10.38 -13.84 -3.03
C PRO A 142 9.22 -14.64 -3.65
N VAL A 143 9.44 -15.16 -4.85
CA VAL A 143 8.51 -16.11 -5.48
C VAL A 143 8.64 -17.48 -4.82
N ILE A 144 7.61 -17.90 -4.07
CA ILE A 144 7.60 -19.19 -3.36
C ILE A 144 7.36 -20.37 -4.33
N ALA A 145 6.40 -20.22 -5.23
CA ALA A 145 6.04 -21.22 -6.21
C ALA A 145 5.49 -20.55 -7.48
N VAL A 146 5.74 -21.19 -8.63
CA VAL A 146 5.16 -20.80 -9.92
C VAL A 146 4.40 -22.02 -10.44
N LYS A 147 3.12 -21.83 -10.77
CA LYS A 147 2.26 -22.87 -11.33
C LYS A 147 2.03 -22.63 -12.82
#